data_AF-A0A2D9A7L2-F1
#
_entry.id   AF-A0A2D9A7L2-F1
#
_cell.length_a   1.000
_cell.length_b   1.000
_cell.length_c   1.000
_cell.angle_alpha   90.00
_cell.angle_beta   90.00
_cell.angle_gamma   90.00
#
_symmetry.space_group_name_H-M   'P 1'
#
loop_
_entity.id
_entity.type
_entity.pdbx_description
1 polymer ?
#
loop_
_entity_poly.entity_id
_entity_poly.type
_entity_poly.pdbx_seq_one_letter_code
_entity_poly.pdbx_strand_id
1 'polypeptide(L)'
;MLSVQRGQEPDVEHHGRRMARDGLSGERAPAREYRMSKRKQRDSDHEQRTLPMLIPMNRRMALKVMAVAAATPGLTSCATQAEDGADGSLSIGTAGPTGTAWDPDLLSPVIPWERILTQDELETLASLCDVIIPADERSPSASQLGTHDYIDEWVSAPYSRMGRDRVLIREGLVWLDEETGRRFGQGTRFRDLSPERKDGICSDISYLPDAAPEFQTGARFFTRVRDLTAGAFWTTEEGMQDLPYIGNVPLERWDPPPREVLEYLGLA
;
A
#
# COMPACT_ATOMS: atom_id res chain seq x y z
N MET A 1 -5.27 10.81 -38.52
CA MET A 1 -6.14 11.74 -37.77
C MET A 1 -6.66 10.95 -36.57
N LEU A 2 -5.87 10.89 -35.49
CA LEU A 2 -6.09 10.02 -34.35
C LEU A 2 -6.89 10.77 -33.28
N SER A 3 -8.09 10.27 -32.98
CA SER A 3 -8.97 10.77 -31.94
C SER A 3 -8.49 10.22 -30.59
N VAL A 4 -7.97 11.09 -29.73
CA VAL A 4 -7.62 10.77 -28.34
C VAL A 4 -8.91 10.72 -27.51
N GLN A 5 -9.27 9.54 -27.01
CA GLN A 5 -10.33 9.37 -26.02
C GLN A 5 -9.86 9.92 -24.67
N ARG A 6 -10.72 10.72 -24.03
CA ARG A 6 -10.48 11.35 -22.73
C ARG A 6 -10.39 10.27 -21.64
N GLY A 7 -9.23 10.17 -21.01
CA GLY A 7 -9.05 9.44 -19.77
C GLY A 7 -9.60 10.24 -18.59
N GLN A 8 -10.50 9.60 -17.85
CA GLN A 8 -10.73 9.68 -16.40
C GLN A 8 -10.16 10.91 -15.67
N GLU A 9 -11.03 11.88 -15.38
CA GLU A 9 -10.88 12.75 -14.20
C GLU A 9 -11.60 12.08 -13.02
N PRO A 10 -11.02 12.07 -11.80
CA PRO A 10 -11.75 11.65 -10.61
C PRO A 10 -12.69 12.79 -10.18
N ASP A 11 -13.99 12.61 -10.43
CA ASP A 11 -15.03 13.54 -10.04
C ASP A 11 -15.15 13.59 -8.50
N VAL A 12 -14.82 14.73 -7.90
CA VAL A 12 -14.72 14.92 -6.44
C VAL A 12 -16.10 15.21 -5.80
N GLU A 13 -17.17 15.34 -6.58
CA GLU A 13 -18.50 15.73 -6.08
C GLU A 13 -19.62 14.69 -6.27
N HIS A 14 -19.36 13.39 -6.14
CA HIS A 14 -20.44 12.39 -6.12
C HIS A 14 -20.95 12.06 -4.70
N HIS A 15 -21.42 13.08 -3.96
CA HIS A 15 -22.26 12.85 -2.77
C HIS A 15 -23.72 12.70 -3.19
N GLY A 16 -24.15 11.44 -3.37
CA GLY A 16 -25.50 11.09 -3.80
C GLY A 16 -26.60 11.57 -2.85
N ARG A 17 -27.39 12.54 -3.32
CA ARG A 17 -28.79 12.72 -2.91
C ARG A 17 -29.64 13.07 -4.13
N ARG A 18 -30.34 12.08 -4.66
CA ARG A 18 -31.73 12.16 -5.18
C ARG A 18 -32.21 10.73 -5.51
N MET A 19 -33.14 10.22 -4.71
CA MET A 19 -34.58 10.13 -5.01
C MET A 19 -34.90 9.10 -6.11
N ALA A 20 -35.31 7.90 -5.68
CA ALA A 20 -36.15 7.01 -6.48
C ALA A 20 -37.39 6.68 -5.63
N ARG A 21 -38.52 7.30 -5.98
CA ARG A 21 -39.85 6.75 -5.76
C ARG A 21 -40.18 5.97 -7.02
N ASP A 22 -40.36 4.66 -6.88
CA ASP A 22 -41.55 3.96 -7.35
C ASP A 22 -41.54 2.54 -6.81
N GLY A 23 -42.68 2.15 -6.25
CA GLY A 23 -42.83 0.94 -5.45
C GLY A 23 -43.05 -0.30 -6.28
N LEU A 24 -42.70 -1.45 -5.69
CA LEU A 24 -43.33 -2.74 -5.93
C LEU A 24 -43.26 -3.56 -4.63
N SER A 25 -44.35 -4.26 -4.39
CA SER A 25 -44.78 -5.05 -3.23
C SER A 25 -43.80 -6.15 -2.77
N GLY A 26 -43.67 -6.32 -1.45
CA GLY A 26 -43.09 -7.50 -0.82
C GLY A 26 -43.01 -7.35 0.71
N GLU A 27 -43.73 -8.20 1.43
CA GLU A 27 -43.90 -8.22 2.90
C GLU A 27 -42.60 -8.12 3.72
N ARG A 28 -42.61 -7.25 4.74
CA ARG A 28 -41.57 -7.14 5.78
C ARG A 28 -41.83 -8.14 6.91
N ALA A 29 -40.89 -9.06 7.15
CA ALA A 29 -40.83 -9.88 8.35
C ALA A 29 -40.40 -9.06 9.59
N PRO A 30 -40.90 -9.35 10.80
CA PRO A 30 -40.61 -8.55 11.99
C PRO A 30 -39.25 -8.87 12.61
N ALA A 31 -38.55 -7.82 13.05
CA ALA A 31 -37.31 -7.89 13.80
C ALA A 31 -37.54 -8.51 15.19
N ARG A 32 -36.72 -9.50 15.56
CA ARG A 32 -36.72 -10.11 16.90
C ARG A 32 -36.08 -9.15 17.92
N GLU A 33 -36.87 -8.71 18.90
CA GLU A 33 -36.38 -8.06 20.12
C GLU A 33 -35.59 -9.05 20.99
N TYR A 34 -34.34 -8.71 21.28
CA TYR A 34 -33.52 -9.43 22.26
C TYR A 34 -33.69 -8.77 23.63
N ARG A 35 -34.58 -9.33 24.46
CA ARG A 35 -34.83 -8.88 25.84
C ARG A 35 -33.77 -9.50 26.77
N MET A 36 -32.75 -8.73 27.16
CA MET A 36 -31.80 -9.16 28.20
C MET A 36 -32.39 -9.03 29.61
N SER A 37 -32.40 -10.14 30.33
CA SER A 37 -32.76 -10.27 31.74
C SER A 37 -31.69 -9.65 32.65
N LYS A 38 -32.10 -8.77 33.57
CA LYS A 38 -31.23 -8.21 34.63
C LYS A 38 -30.78 -9.32 35.60
N ARG A 39 -29.48 -9.64 35.60
CA ARG A 39 -28.83 -10.42 36.67
C ARG A 39 -28.16 -9.46 37.66
N LYS A 40 -28.54 -9.59 38.93
CA LYS A 40 -28.06 -8.83 40.09
C LYS A 40 -26.60 -9.21 40.38
N GLN A 41 -25.66 -8.29 40.16
CA GLN A 41 -24.25 -8.42 40.55
C GLN A 41 -24.07 -7.80 41.95
N ARG A 42 -23.37 -8.54 42.82
CA ARG A 42 -23.11 -8.23 44.23
C ARG A 42 -21.97 -7.22 44.39
N ASP A 43 -22.05 -6.44 45.46
CA ASP A 43 -21.03 -5.53 45.98
C ASP A 43 -19.66 -6.20 46.15
N SER A 44 -18.62 -5.49 45.72
CA SER A 44 -17.27 -5.62 46.28
C SER A 44 -16.59 -4.26 46.18
N ASP A 45 -16.25 -3.73 47.35
CA ASP A 45 -15.63 -2.43 47.61
C ASP A 45 -14.42 -2.15 46.71
N HIS A 46 -14.42 -0.98 46.08
CA HIS A 46 -13.21 -0.41 45.48
C HIS A 46 -12.97 1.00 46.01
N GLU A 47 -11.88 1.09 46.76
CA GLU A 47 -11.28 2.26 47.37
C GLU A 47 -11.07 3.39 46.34
N GLN A 48 -11.77 4.50 46.53
CA GLN A 48 -11.70 5.67 45.65
C GLN A 48 -10.38 6.41 45.85
N ARG A 49 -9.41 6.19 44.95
CA ARG A 49 -8.31 7.14 44.75
C ARG A 49 -8.82 8.34 43.95
N THR A 50 -9.05 9.45 44.65
CA THR A 50 -9.37 10.76 44.09
C THR A 50 -8.26 11.27 43.16
N LEU A 51 -8.56 11.41 41.87
CA LEU A 51 -7.73 12.16 40.92
C LEU A 51 -7.93 13.67 41.14
N PRO A 52 -6.88 14.50 41.10
CA PRO A 52 -7.01 15.94 41.28
C PRO A 52 -7.81 16.59 40.14
N MET A 53 -8.60 17.60 40.51
CA MET A 53 -9.51 18.38 39.66
C MET A 53 -8.96 18.64 38.23
N LEU A 54 -9.65 18.11 37.23
CA LEU A 54 -9.55 18.62 35.86
C LEU A 54 -10.28 19.97 35.79
N ILE A 55 -9.52 21.05 35.71
CA ILE A 55 -10.07 22.38 35.38
C ILE A 55 -10.62 22.29 33.95
N PRO A 56 -11.91 22.57 33.70
CA PRO A 56 -12.47 22.49 32.36
C PRO A 56 -11.87 23.60 31.48
N MET A 57 -10.97 23.21 30.58
CA MET A 57 -10.20 24.13 29.75
C MET A 57 -10.90 24.36 28.41
N ASN A 58 -11.35 25.59 28.18
CA ASN A 58 -12.02 25.97 26.93
C ASN A 58 -10.99 26.14 25.79
N ARG A 59 -11.36 25.84 24.53
CA ARG A 59 -10.49 26.02 23.33
C ARG A 59 -9.82 27.40 23.24
N ARG A 60 -10.51 28.45 23.70
CA ARG A 60 -9.96 29.81 23.78
C ARG A 60 -8.94 30.00 24.91
N MET A 61 -9.06 29.25 26.01
CA MET A 61 -8.04 29.26 27.08
C MET A 61 -6.78 28.54 26.62
N ALA A 62 -6.91 27.43 25.89
CA ALA A 62 -5.77 26.75 25.29
C ALA A 62 -4.99 27.66 24.31
N LEU A 63 -5.71 28.37 23.42
CA LEU A 63 -5.08 29.34 22.51
C LEU A 63 -4.46 30.54 23.23
N LYS A 64 -5.06 30.99 24.34
CA LYS A 64 -4.48 32.07 25.17
C LYS A 64 -3.20 31.62 25.87
N VAL A 65 -3.16 30.39 26.38
CA VAL A 65 -1.96 29.82 27.01
C VAL A 65 -0.83 29.66 25.97
N MET A 66 -1.15 29.17 24.77
CA MET A 66 -0.21 29.11 23.65
C MET A 66 0.30 30.50 23.21
N ALA A 67 -0.57 31.51 23.16
CA ALA A 67 -0.19 32.87 22.78
C ALA A 67 0.68 33.58 23.83
N VAL A 68 0.47 33.31 25.12
CA VAL A 68 1.32 33.85 26.21
C VAL A 68 2.74 33.29 26.13
N ALA A 69 2.94 32.08 25.62
CA ALA A 69 4.26 31.49 25.41
C ALA A 69 5.08 32.17 24.27
N ALA A 70 4.45 32.97 23.41
CA ALA A 70 5.12 33.63 22.28
C ALA A 70 5.56 35.08 22.57
N ALA A 71 5.31 35.61 23.78
CA ALA A 71 5.50 37.02 24.11
C ALA A 71 6.75 37.31 24.98
N THR A 72 7.85 36.58 24.78
CA THR A 72 9.16 36.95 25.33
C THR A 72 10.12 37.33 24.19
N PRO A 73 10.49 38.61 24.04
CA PRO A 73 11.45 39.03 23.03
C PRO A 73 12.88 38.74 23.49
N GLY A 74 13.71 38.20 22.59
CA GLY A 74 15.12 37.96 22.84
C GLY A 74 15.90 37.47 21.62
N LEU A 75 15.82 38.19 20.49
CA LEU A 75 16.77 38.05 19.38
C LEU A 75 17.82 39.16 19.48
N THR A 76 19.03 38.83 19.89
CA THR A 76 20.24 39.59 19.58
C THR A 76 21.42 38.61 19.49
N SER A 77 21.98 38.52 18.29
CA SER A 77 23.20 37.78 17.97
C SER A 77 24.43 38.58 18.41
N CYS A 78 25.45 37.85 18.88
CA CYS A 78 26.84 38.25 19.18
C CYS A 78 27.15 39.00 20.50
N ALA A 79 27.90 38.26 21.34
CA ALA A 79 28.84 38.68 22.40
C ALA A 79 28.27 39.24 23.72
N THR A 80 28.30 38.47 24.80
CA THR A 80 29.38 38.39 25.82
C THR A 80 28.88 37.54 27.00
N GLN A 81 29.83 36.94 27.72
CA GLN A 81 29.65 35.90 28.74
C GLN A 81 28.69 36.29 29.88
N ALA A 82 27.78 35.37 30.22
CA ALA A 82 27.15 35.27 31.53
C ALA A 82 26.91 33.78 31.84
N GLU A 83 27.33 33.40 33.04
CA GLU A 83 27.47 32.04 33.57
C GLU A 83 26.11 31.39 33.87
N ASP A 84 26.03 30.09 33.54
CA ASP A 84 25.13 29.01 33.98
C ASP A 84 23.70 29.30 34.50
N GLY A 85 22.74 28.64 33.85
CA GLY A 85 21.60 28.07 34.57
C GLY A 85 20.22 28.14 33.94
N ALA A 86 20.05 27.86 32.64
CA ALA A 86 18.81 27.31 32.10
C ALA A 86 19.02 26.90 30.64
N ASP A 87 19.42 25.65 30.45
CA ASP A 87 19.45 24.99 29.16
C ASP A 87 18.00 24.81 28.68
N GLY A 88 17.47 25.86 28.05
CA GLY A 88 16.14 25.90 27.44
C GLY A 88 16.09 25.11 26.13
N SER A 89 16.82 24.00 26.04
CA SER A 89 16.49 22.96 25.10
C SER A 89 15.11 22.45 25.50
N LEU A 90 14.10 22.83 24.72
CA LEU A 90 12.86 22.07 24.67
C LEU A 90 13.25 20.69 24.12
N SER A 91 13.69 19.82 25.04
CA SER A 91 13.68 18.38 24.85
C SER A 91 12.20 18.01 24.67
N ILE A 92 11.72 18.13 23.44
CA ILE A 92 10.66 17.26 22.97
C ILE A 92 11.25 15.88 23.14
N GLY A 93 10.89 15.20 24.23
CA GLY A 93 11.34 13.86 24.48
C GLY A 93 11.11 13.07 23.21
N THR A 94 12.20 12.61 22.58
CA THR A 94 12.14 11.78 21.38
C THR A 94 11.68 10.40 21.83
N ALA A 95 10.42 10.29 22.25
CA ALA A 95 9.75 9.01 22.24
C ALA A 95 9.79 8.59 20.77
N GLY A 96 10.63 7.60 20.46
CA GLY A 96 10.70 7.02 19.14
C GLY A 96 9.33 6.45 18.72
N PRO A 97 9.22 5.97 17.49
CA PRO A 97 7.99 5.37 17.01
C PRO A 97 7.51 4.29 18.00
N THR A 98 6.21 4.30 18.29
CA THR A 98 5.59 3.35 19.22
C THR A 98 5.58 1.91 18.68
N GLY A 99 5.89 1.73 17.39
CA GLY A 99 5.86 0.42 16.72
C GLY A 99 4.44 -0.12 16.54
N THR A 100 3.43 0.73 16.70
CA THR A 100 2.02 0.36 16.52
C THR A 100 1.62 0.48 15.05
N ALA A 101 0.50 -0.11 14.65
CA ALA A 101 0.00 0.01 13.28
C ALA A 101 -0.26 1.46 12.83
N TRP A 102 -0.46 2.39 13.77
CA TRP A 102 -0.68 3.82 13.50
C TRP A 102 0.58 4.67 13.60
N ASP A 103 1.69 4.09 14.07
CA ASP A 103 2.98 4.75 14.25
C ASP A 103 4.09 3.67 14.21
N PRO A 104 4.33 3.08 13.03
CA PRO A 104 5.29 2.01 12.86
C PRO A 104 6.73 2.54 12.90
N ASP A 105 7.66 1.71 13.36
CA ASP A 105 9.08 1.99 13.21
C ASP A 105 9.51 1.71 11.77
N LEU A 106 9.79 2.76 11.02
CA LEU A 106 10.24 2.66 9.62
C LEU A 106 11.73 2.35 9.50
N LEU A 107 12.53 2.51 10.57
CA LEU A 107 13.96 2.22 10.58
C LEU A 107 14.24 0.76 10.95
N SER A 108 13.38 0.16 11.76
CA SER A 108 13.50 -1.23 12.19
C SER A 108 12.12 -1.93 12.16
N PRO A 109 11.56 -2.14 10.96
CA PRO A 109 10.25 -2.78 10.83
C PRO A 109 10.30 -4.22 11.33
N VAL A 110 9.33 -4.59 12.16
CA VAL A 110 9.14 -5.97 12.65
C VAL A 110 7.94 -6.58 11.93
N ILE A 111 8.19 -7.62 11.13
CA ILE A 111 7.14 -8.35 10.41
C ILE A 111 6.63 -9.49 11.33
N PRO A 112 5.32 -9.53 11.68
CA PRO A 112 4.82 -10.45 12.69
C PRO A 112 4.44 -11.85 12.14
N TRP A 113 4.77 -12.15 10.88
CA TRP A 113 4.49 -13.44 10.24
C TRP A 113 5.73 -13.98 9.52
N GLU A 114 5.76 -15.30 9.33
CA GLU A 114 6.84 -15.99 8.62
C GLU A 114 6.54 -16.13 7.12
N ARG A 115 7.60 -16.23 6.31
CA ARG A 115 7.55 -16.53 4.88
C ARG A 115 7.12 -17.98 4.64
N ILE A 116 6.23 -18.22 3.68
CA ILE A 116 5.55 -19.53 3.53
C ILE A 116 5.88 -20.26 2.24
N LEU A 117 6.38 -19.55 1.23
CA LEU A 117 6.78 -20.19 -0.02
C LEU A 117 8.06 -21.00 0.20
N THR A 118 8.10 -22.16 -0.44
CA THR A 118 9.30 -23.00 -0.46
C THR A 118 10.35 -22.37 -1.37
N GLN A 119 11.61 -22.79 -1.20
CA GLN A 119 12.71 -22.33 -2.04
C GLN A 119 12.45 -22.59 -3.54
N ASP A 120 11.86 -23.74 -3.88
CA ASP A 120 11.52 -24.12 -5.27
C ASP A 120 10.43 -23.20 -5.86
N GLU A 121 9.40 -22.90 -5.08
CA GLU A 121 8.34 -21.96 -5.45
C GLU A 121 8.92 -20.54 -5.65
N LEU A 122 9.81 -20.11 -4.75
CA LEU A 122 10.47 -18.80 -4.81
C LEU A 122 11.35 -18.64 -6.05
N GLU A 123 12.15 -19.64 -6.40
CA GLU A 123 13.02 -19.58 -7.58
C GLU A 123 12.21 -19.59 -8.87
N THR A 124 11.12 -20.35 -8.91
CA THR A 124 10.17 -20.34 -10.03
C THR A 124 9.49 -18.98 -10.17
N LEU A 125 9.07 -18.40 -9.06
CA LEU A 125 8.45 -17.08 -9.01
C LEU A 125 9.46 -15.98 -9.41
N ALA A 126 10.70 -16.05 -8.97
CA ALA A 126 11.78 -15.15 -9.37
C ALA A 126 11.98 -15.18 -10.88
N SER A 127 12.08 -16.38 -11.46
CA SER A 127 12.20 -16.53 -12.91
C SER A 127 10.97 -16.02 -13.67
N LEU A 128 9.76 -16.09 -13.10
CA LEU A 128 8.56 -15.55 -13.71
C LEU A 128 8.53 -14.02 -13.64
N CYS A 129 8.94 -13.43 -12.51
CA CYS A 129 9.08 -11.99 -12.36
C CYS A 129 10.03 -11.40 -13.41
N ASP A 130 11.16 -12.07 -13.68
CA ASP A 130 12.12 -11.62 -14.71
C ASP A 130 11.58 -11.70 -16.14
N VAL A 131 10.60 -12.57 -16.42
CA VAL A 131 9.90 -12.59 -17.71
C VAL A 131 8.92 -11.42 -17.81
N ILE A 132 8.32 -11.01 -16.70
CA ILE A 132 7.35 -9.90 -16.66
C ILE A 132 8.04 -8.54 -16.78
N ILE A 133 9.12 -8.33 -16.03
CA ILE A 133 9.97 -7.14 -16.11
C ILE A 133 11.43 -7.62 -16.22
N PRO A 134 11.94 -7.78 -17.46
CA PRO A 134 13.33 -8.18 -17.70
C PRO A 134 14.28 -7.01 -17.41
N ALA A 135 15.56 -7.34 -17.19
CA ALA A 135 16.60 -6.32 -17.14
C ALA A 135 16.75 -5.64 -18.50
N ASP A 136 16.92 -4.32 -18.50
CA ASP A 136 17.16 -3.51 -19.69
C ASP A 136 18.28 -2.49 -19.46
N GLU A 137 18.43 -1.52 -20.35
CA GLU A 137 19.49 -0.50 -20.24
C GLU A 137 19.27 0.48 -19.08
N ARG A 138 18.03 0.58 -18.57
CA ARG A 138 17.63 1.59 -17.58
C ARG A 138 17.46 1.00 -16.19
N SER A 139 17.12 -0.27 -16.12
CA SER A 139 16.63 -0.90 -14.91
C SER A 139 17.11 -2.35 -14.79
N PRO A 140 17.39 -2.81 -13.56
CA PRO A 140 17.65 -4.22 -13.29
C PRO A 140 16.39 -5.07 -13.47
N SER A 141 16.52 -6.39 -13.49
CA SER A 141 15.36 -7.28 -13.59
C SER A 141 14.53 -7.29 -12.30
N ALA A 142 13.26 -7.69 -12.39
CA ALA A 142 12.40 -7.73 -11.20
C ALA A 142 12.93 -8.60 -10.06
N SER A 143 13.59 -9.73 -10.36
CA SER A 143 14.17 -10.57 -9.33
C SER A 143 15.36 -9.90 -8.63
N GLN A 144 16.15 -9.10 -9.35
CA GLN A 144 17.28 -8.35 -8.79
C GLN A 144 16.83 -7.29 -7.77
N LEU A 145 15.59 -6.79 -7.88
CA LEU A 145 14.97 -5.88 -6.90
C LEU A 145 14.15 -6.59 -5.81
N GLY A 146 14.26 -7.92 -5.69
CA GLY A 146 13.58 -8.66 -4.62
C GLY A 146 12.06 -8.76 -4.79
N THR A 147 11.55 -8.60 -6.01
CA THR A 147 10.10 -8.60 -6.27
C THR A 147 9.41 -9.91 -5.87
N HIS A 148 10.10 -11.04 -6.04
CA HIS A 148 9.59 -12.35 -5.62
C HIS A 148 9.56 -12.52 -4.10
N ASP A 149 10.50 -11.90 -3.37
CA ASP A 149 10.49 -11.84 -1.91
C ASP A 149 9.31 -11.03 -1.39
N TYR A 150 9.02 -9.90 -2.04
CA TYR A 150 7.82 -9.10 -1.75
C TYR A 150 6.54 -9.92 -1.93
N ILE A 151 6.44 -10.71 -3.02
CA ILE A 151 5.25 -11.54 -3.26
C ILE A 151 5.12 -12.63 -2.20
N ASP A 152 6.22 -13.25 -1.75
CA ASP A 152 6.20 -14.23 -0.66
C ASP A 152 5.71 -13.60 0.66
N GLU A 153 6.25 -12.43 1.03
CA GLU A 153 5.76 -11.68 2.18
C GLU A 153 4.27 -11.32 2.04
N TRP A 154 3.85 -10.90 0.85
CA TRP A 154 2.46 -10.58 0.53
C TRP A 154 1.53 -11.78 0.77
N VAL A 155 1.88 -12.97 0.29
CA VAL A 155 1.03 -14.17 0.46
C VAL A 155 1.12 -14.78 1.86
N SER A 156 2.19 -14.48 2.59
CA SER A 156 2.35 -14.85 4.00
C SER A 156 1.44 -14.06 4.93
N ALA A 157 1.12 -12.81 4.58
CA ALA A 157 0.36 -11.94 5.45
C ALA A 157 -1.04 -12.51 5.78
N PRO A 158 -1.51 -12.43 7.04
CA PRO A 158 -2.72 -13.11 7.51
C PRO A 158 -4.04 -12.43 7.10
N TYR A 159 -4.01 -11.51 6.15
CA TYR A 159 -5.18 -10.76 5.70
C TYR A 159 -5.99 -11.54 4.67
N SER A 160 -7.31 -11.35 4.64
CA SER A 160 -8.22 -12.11 3.78
C SER A 160 -7.94 -11.95 2.28
N ARG A 161 -7.50 -10.77 1.83
CA ARG A 161 -7.10 -10.52 0.44
C ARG A 161 -5.85 -11.33 0.09
N MET A 162 -4.82 -11.20 0.91
CA MET A 162 -3.54 -11.91 0.78
C MET A 162 -3.74 -13.42 0.84
N GLY A 163 -4.63 -13.90 1.70
CA GLY A 163 -5.00 -15.32 1.77
C GLY A 163 -5.66 -15.86 0.50
N ARG A 164 -6.41 -15.05 -0.25
CA ARG A 164 -6.94 -15.44 -1.57
C ARG A 164 -5.85 -15.45 -2.64
N ASP A 165 -4.99 -14.44 -2.63
CA ASP A 165 -3.83 -14.36 -3.52
C ASP A 165 -2.89 -15.54 -3.31
N ARG A 166 -2.68 -15.96 -2.06
CA ARG A 166 -1.90 -17.15 -1.69
C ARG A 166 -2.39 -18.42 -2.40
N VAL A 167 -3.70 -18.67 -2.38
CA VAL A 167 -4.29 -19.85 -3.03
C VAL A 167 -4.06 -19.77 -4.53
N LEU A 168 -4.38 -18.63 -5.15
CA LEU A 168 -4.20 -18.41 -6.58
C LEU A 168 -2.74 -18.57 -7.03
N ILE A 169 -1.80 -18.03 -6.27
CA ILE A 169 -0.36 -18.05 -6.61
C ILE A 169 0.20 -19.46 -6.48
N ARG A 170 -0.09 -20.20 -5.40
CA ARG A 170 0.42 -21.57 -5.26
C ARG A 170 -0.19 -22.52 -6.30
N GLU A 171 -1.50 -22.43 -6.55
CA GLU A 171 -2.14 -23.21 -7.62
C GLU A 171 -1.56 -22.85 -9.00
N GLY A 172 -1.28 -21.58 -9.24
CA GLY A 172 -0.68 -21.11 -10.48
C GLY A 172 0.77 -21.56 -10.69
N LEU A 173 1.59 -21.60 -9.64
CA LEU A 173 2.95 -22.15 -9.70
C LEU A 173 2.94 -23.64 -10.06
N VAL A 174 2.03 -24.42 -9.47
CA VAL A 174 1.83 -25.83 -9.82
C VAL A 174 1.39 -25.95 -11.29
N TRP A 175 0.40 -25.17 -11.71
CA TRP A 175 -0.07 -25.16 -13.09
C TRP A 175 1.05 -24.83 -14.08
N LEU A 176 1.95 -23.90 -13.72
CA LEU A 176 3.06 -23.46 -14.58
C LEU A 176 4.08 -24.59 -14.81
N ASP A 177 4.42 -25.33 -13.76
CA ASP A 177 5.30 -26.50 -13.87
C ASP A 177 4.62 -27.67 -14.60
N GLU A 178 3.31 -27.88 -14.39
CA GLU A 178 2.54 -28.90 -15.13
C GLU A 178 2.45 -28.58 -16.63
N GLU A 179 2.19 -27.32 -17.00
CA GLU A 179 2.18 -26.87 -18.40
C GLU A 179 3.58 -27.01 -19.03
N THR A 180 4.62 -26.63 -18.29
CA THR A 180 6.02 -26.83 -18.69
C THR A 180 6.30 -28.31 -18.97
N GLY A 181 5.89 -29.19 -18.05
CA GLY A 181 6.05 -30.63 -18.19
C GLY A 181 5.27 -31.23 -19.36
N ARG A 182 4.08 -30.70 -19.65
CA ARG A 182 3.27 -31.09 -20.82
C ARG A 182 3.93 -30.70 -22.15
N ARG A 183 4.57 -29.52 -22.24
CA ARG A 183 5.20 -29.03 -23.48
C ARG A 183 6.58 -29.61 -23.73
N PHE A 184 7.37 -29.81 -22.67
CA PHE A 184 8.82 -30.07 -22.80
C PHE A 184 9.30 -31.38 -22.16
N GLY A 185 8.42 -32.12 -21.48
CA GLY A 185 8.72 -33.42 -20.88
C GLY A 185 8.51 -33.43 -19.36
N GLN A 186 8.11 -34.58 -18.83
CA GLN A 186 7.83 -34.75 -17.39
C GLN A 186 9.08 -34.44 -16.56
N GLY A 187 8.91 -33.68 -15.48
CA GLY A 187 9.99 -33.30 -14.58
C GLY A 187 10.73 -32.01 -14.97
N THR A 188 10.51 -31.44 -16.14
CA THR A 188 11.02 -30.11 -16.49
C THR A 188 10.32 -29.04 -15.64
N ARG A 189 11.11 -28.14 -15.04
CA ARG A 189 10.59 -26.99 -14.27
C ARG A 189 10.63 -25.72 -15.12
N PHE A 190 9.71 -24.80 -14.84
CA PHE A 190 9.66 -23.53 -15.56
C PHE A 190 10.95 -22.72 -15.41
N ARG A 191 11.53 -22.67 -14.20
CA ARG A 191 12.79 -21.95 -13.92
C ARG A 191 13.97 -22.39 -14.78
N ASP A 192 14.00 -23.65 -15.19
CA ASP A 192 15.10 -24.25 -15.96
C ASP A 192 14.94 -24.07 -17.48
N LEU A 193 13.84 -23.46 -17.94
CA LEU A 193 13.60 -23.23 -19.37
C LEU A 193 14.48 -22.12 -19.95
N SER A 194 14.76 -22.20 -21.25
CA SER A 194 15.35 -21.07 -21.99
C SER A 194 14.39 -19.88 -22.05
N PRO A 195 14.88 -18.64 -22.20
CA PRO A 195 14.03 -17.45 -22.28
C PRO A 195 12.91 -17.59 -23.32
N GLU A 196 13.22 -18.10 -24.51
CA GLU A 196 12.25 -18.23 -25.61
C GLU A 196 11.11 -19.21 -25.26
N ARG A 197 11.40 -20.25 -24.48
CA ARG A 197 10.38 -21.21 -24.01
C ARG A 197 9.53 -20.62 -22.90
N LYS A 198 10.12 -19.83 -22.01
CA LYS A 198 9.40 -19.09 -20.97
C LYS A 198 8.43 -18.10 -21.60
N ASP A 199 8.90 -17.34 -22.59
CA ASP A 199 8.10 -16.38 -23.34
C ASP A 199 6.93 -17.04 -24.07
N GLY A 200 7.16 -18.21 -24.67
CA GLY A 200 6.11 -18.97 -25.34
C GLY A 200 4.97 -19.38 -24.41
N ILE A 201 5.28 -19.88 -23.20
CA ILE A 201 4.26 -20.19 -22.19
C ILE A 201 3.57 -18.91 -21.70
N CYS A 202 4.34 -17.87 -21.38
CA CYS A 202 3.82 -16.64 -20.80
C CYS A 202 2.94 -15.86 -21.79
N SER A 203 3.25 -15.92 -23.09
CA SER A 203 2.45 -15.29 -24.14
C SER A 203 1.02 -15.81 -24.17
N ASP A 204 0.82 -17.13 -24.02
CA ASP A 204 -0.50 -17.78 -24.04
C ASP A 204 -1.40 -17.39 -22.86
N ILE A 205 -0.81 -16.89 -21.77
CA ILE A 205 -1.51 -16.52 -20.52
C ILE A 205 -1.43 -15.03 -20.20
N SER A 206 -0.78 -14.24 -21.06
CA SER A 206 -0.46 -12.83 -20.80
C SER A 206 -1.69 -11.93 -20.67
N TYR A 207 -2.79 -12.29 -21.34
CA TYR A 207 -4.02 -11.50 -21.37
C TYR A 207 -5.26 -12.37 -21.10
N LEU A 208 -5.83 -12.22 -19.91
CA LEU A 208 -6.92 -13.04 -19.41
C LEU A 208 -8.17 -13.10 -20.34
N PRO A 209 -8.63 -11.99 -20.94
CA PRO A 209 -9.80 -12.04 -21.82
C PRO A 209 -9.61 -12.88 -23.09
N ASP A 210 -8.37 -12.98 -23.59
CA ASP A 210 -8.05 -13.70 -24.83
C ASP A 210 -7.46 -15.10 -24.58
N ALA A 211 -7.22 -15.46 -23.31
CA ALA A 211 -6.67 -16.75 -22.94
C ALA A 211 -7.61 -17.90 -23.34
N ALA A 212 -7.03 -18.96 -23.92
CA ALA A 212 -7.77 -20.15 -24.26
C ALA A 212 -8.49 -20.74 -23.02
N PRO A 213 -9.67 -21.40 -23.18
CA PRO A 213 -10.42 -21.94 -22.05
C PRO A 213 -9.59 -22.82 -21.09
N GLU A 214 -8.68 -23.62 -21.63
CA GLU A 214 -7.74 -24.47 -20.90
C GLU A 214 -6.66 -23.70 -20.12
N PHE A 215 -6.39 -22.44 -20.50
CA PHE A 215 -5.35 -21.60 -19.91
C PHE A 215 -5.91 -20.50 -18.99
N GLN A 216 -7.23 -20.45 -18.77
CA GLN A 216 -7.82 -19.41 -17.92
C GLN A 216 -7.26 -19.39 -16.49
N THR A 217 -6.96 -20.55 -15.90
CA THR A 217 -6.35 -20.62 -14.56
C THR A 217 -4.96 -19.99 -14.57
N GLY A 218 -4.12 -20.37 -15.53
CA GLY A 218 -2.79 -19.79 -15.73
C GLY A 218 -2.84 -18.29 -16.00
N ALA A 219 -3.80 -17.82 -16.79
CA ALA A 219 -3.96 -16.40 -17.10
C ALA A 219 -4.42 -15.55 -15.91
N ARG A 220 -5.27 -16.08 -15.02
CA ARG A 220 -5.64 -15.39 -13.76
C ARG A 220 -4.44 -15.29 -12.83
N PHE A 221 -3.69 -16.38 -12.70
CA PHE A 221 -2.44 -16.42 -11.94
C PHE A 221 -1.44 -15.39 -12.49
N PHE A 222 -1.15 -15.43 -13.79
CA PHE A 222 -0.19 -14.55 -14.44
C PHE A 222 -0.58 -13.08 -14.30
N THR A 223 -1.87 -12.76 -14.47
CA THR A 223 -2.39 -11.40 -14.24
C THR A 223 -2.09 -10.94 -12.82
N ARG A 224 -2.34 -11.77 -11.81
CA ARG A 224 -2.11 -11.37 -10.42
C ARG A 224 -0.63 -11.22 -10.08
N VAL A 225 0.21 -12.14 -10.56
CA VAL A 225 1.67 -12.04 -10.38
C VAL A 225 2.17 -10.77 -11.07
N ARG A 226 1.79 -10.50 -12.31
CA ARG A 226 2.15 -9.26 -13.02
C ARG A 226 1.80 -8.01 -12.22
N ASP A 227 0.59 -7.92 -11.69
CA ASP A 227 0.16 -6.75 -10.93
C ASP A 227 0.99 -6.57 -9.64
N LEU A 228 1.32 -7.67 -8.96
CA LEU A 228 2.18 -7.64 -7.78
C LEU A 228 3.65 -7.33 -8.13
N THR A 229 4.14 -7.87 -9.24
CA THR A 229 5.49 -7.62 -9.74
C THR A 229 5.68 -6.16 -10.07
N ALA A 230 4.75 -5.58 -10.84
CA ALA A 230 4.69 -4.15 -11.14
C ALA A 230 4.65 -3.30 -9.86
N GLY A 231 3.77 -3.67 -8.92
CA GLY A 231 3.62 -2.96 -7.65
C GLY A 231 4.89 -2.98 -6.82
N ALA A 232 5.59 -4.11 -6.74
CA ALA A 232 6.86 -4.19 -6.02
C ALA A 232 7.95 -3.39 -6.73
N PHE A 233 8.15 -3.64 -8.03
CA PHE A 233 9.25 -3.09 -8.81
C PHE A 233 9.26 -1.56 -8.78
N TRP A 234 8.18 -0.90 -9.21
CA TRP A 234 8.10 0.55 -9.29
C TRP A 234 7.88 1.26 -7.94
N THR A 235 7.95 0.54 -6.82
CA THR A 235 8.01 1.14 -5.46
C THR A 235 9.40 1.11 -4.85
N THR A 236 10.37 0.46 -5.52
CA THR A 236 11.79 0.57 -5.19
C THR A 236 12.39 1.84 -5.79
N GLU A 237 13.53 2.29 -5.29
CA GLU A 237 14.19 3.49 -5.80
C GLU A 237 14.67 3.28 -7.24
N GLU A 238 15.30 2.13 -7.54
CA GLU A 238 15.76 1.76 -8.88
C GLU A 238 14.59 1.63 -9.86
N GLY A 239 13.50 0.96 -9.45
CA GLY A 239 12.31 0.83 -10.27
C GLY A 239 11.64 2.19 -10.51
N MET A 240 11.52 3.06 -9.49
CA MET A 240 10.97 4.40 -9.70
C MET A 240 11.75 5.23 -10.72
N GLN A 241 13.07 5.07 -10.81
CA GLN A 241 13.91 5.76 -11.81
C GLN A 241 13.69 5.23 -13.24
N ASP A 242 13.20 4.00 -13.39
CA ASP A 242 12.72 3.49 -14.68
C ASP A 242 11.50 4.27 -15.20
N LEU A 243 10.69 4.85 -14.30
CA LEU A 243 9.64 5.78 -14.72
C LEU A 243 10.25 7.18 -14.90
N PRO A 244 10.03 7.86 -16.04
CA PRO A 244 10.44 9.26 -16.22
C PRO A 244 9.53 10.22 -15.42
N TYR A 245 9.20 9.89 -14.17
CA TYR A 245 8.33 10.67 -13.30
C TYR A 245 9.12 11.71 -12.51
N ILE A 246 8.87 12.99 -12.79
CA ILE A 246 9.61 14.12 -12.21
C ILE A 246 8.95 14.65 -10.92
N GLY A 247 7.71 14.24 -10.62
CA GLY A 247 6.90 14.85 -9.55
C GLY A 247 7.25 14.49 -8.12
N ASN A 248 8.20 13.57 -7.88
CA ASN A 248 8.62 13.18 -6.53
C ASN A 248 9.86 13.94 -6.03
N VAL A 249 10.33 14.94 -6.80
CA VAL A 249 11.49 15.76 -6.42
C VAL A 249 10.99 17.09 -5.85
N PRO A 250 11.47 17.52 -4.67
CA PRO A 250 11.12 18.82 -4.13
C PRO A 250 11.64 19.92 -5.07
N LEU A 251 10.76 20.83 -5.47
CA LEU A 251 11.12 21.99 -6.29
C LEU A 251 11.32 23.20 -5.39
N GLU A 252 12.41 23.95 -5.60
CA GLU A 252 12.64 25.22 -4.89
C GLU A 252 11.58 26.28 -5.23
N ARG A 253 11.07 26.23 -6.46
CA ARG A 253 10.03 27.11 -6.97
C ARG A 253 9.01 26.31 -7.77
N TRP A 254 7.73 26.65 -7.57
CA TRP A 254 6.66 26.18 -8.43
C TRP A 254 6.63 27.02 -9.72
N ASP A 255 6.99 26.41 -10.84
CA ASP A 255 6.81 27.00 -12.17
C ASP A 255 5.40 26.67 -12.69
N PRO A 256 4.67 27.64 -13.26
CA PRO A 256 3.39 27.35 -13.88
C PRO A 256 3.57 26.39 -15.07
N PRO A 257 2.51 25.67 -15.47
CA PRO A 257 2.54 24.85 -16.68
C PRO A 257 3.06 25.64 -17.89
N PRO A 258 3.77 25.00 -18.83
CA PRO A 258 4.27 25.66 -20.03
C PRO A 258 3.17 26.44 -20.75
N ARG A 259 3.52 27.61 -21.32
CA ARG A 259 2.56 28.50 -21.97
C ARG A 259 1.73 27.80 -23.04
N GLU A 260 2.33 26.87 -23.79
CA GLU A 260 1.65 26.05 -24.80
C GLU A 260 0.46 25.27 -24.22
N VAL A 261 0.62 24.73 -23.00
CA VAL A 261 -0.44 24.00 -22.29
C VAL A 261 -1.53 24.97 -21.82
N LEU A 262 -1.15 26.13 -21.30
CA LEU A 262 -2.11 27.15 -20.86
C LEU A 262 -2.93 27.71 -22.03
N GLU A 263 -2.30 27.94 -23.17
CA GLU A 263 -2.98 28.39 -24.40
C GLU A 263 -3.94 27.32 -24.93
N TYR A 264 -3.52 26.05 -24.93
CA TYR A 264 -4.40 24.93 -25.30
C TYR A 264 -5.63 24.81 -24.38
N LEU A 265 -5.45 25.05 -23.07
CA LEU A 265 -6.53 25.01 -22.09
C LEU A 265 -7.36 26.30 -22.02
N GLY A 266 -6.97 27.36 -22.74
CA GLY A 266 -7.65 28.66 -22.71
C GLY A 266 -7.48 29.43 -21.40
N LEU A 267 -6.38 29.18 -20.68
CA LEU A 267 -6.05 29.78 -19.38
C LEU A 267 -4.91 30.82 -19.46
N ALA A 268 -4.38 31.06 -20.66
CA ALA A 268 -3.24 31.96 -20.93
C ALA A 268 -3.64 33.43 -21.08
#